data_AF-A0A3D2KJ43-F1
#
_entry.id   AF-A0A3D2KJ43-F1
#
_cell.length_a   1.000
_cell.length_b   1.000
_cell.length_c   1.000
_cell.angle_alpha   90.00
_cell.angle_beta   90.00
_cell.angle_gamma   90.00
#
_symmetry.space_group_name_H-M   'P 1'
#
loop_
_entity.id
_entity.type
_entity.pdbx_description
1 polymer ?
#
loop_
_entity_poly.entity_id
_entity_poly.type
_entity_poly.pdbx_seq_one_letter_code
_entity_poly.pdbx_strand_id
1 'polypeptide(L)'
;DGLNPRVSDYVFKWPLTRSFMRRLTGFLEFLIPHYINEGKTQLVIGIGCTGGRHRSVAVAERLAAFLRTKRRAVIVEHRDVDKVD
;
A
#
# COMPACT_ATOMS: atom_id res chain seq x y z
N ASP A 1 14.42 -4.79 -3.88
CA ASP A 1 13.08 -4.21 -4.16
C ASP A 1 12.51 -3.59 -2.87
N GLY A 2 11.26 -3.13 -2.89
CA GLY A 2 10.58 -2.55 -1.74
C GLY A 2 10.25 -3.52 -0.59
N LEU A 3 10.44 -4.84 -0.75
CA LEU A 3 10.36 -5.81 0.34
C LEU A 3 11.63 -5.80 1.19
N ASN A 4 12.75 -5.34 0.64
CA ASN A 4 13.99 -5.20 1.39
C ASN A 4 13.87 -4.09 2.45
N PRO A 5 14.13 -4.37 3.74
CA PRO A 5 14.04 -3.39 4.82
C PRO A 5 14.83 -2.11 4.55
N ARG A 6 16.05 -2.20 3.98
CA ARG A 6 16.87 -1.01 3.67
C ARG A 6 16.20 -0.08 2.66
N VAL A 7 15.51 -0.65 1.67
CA VAL A 7 14.76 0.13 0.67
C VAL A 7 13.50 0.72 1.29
N SER A 8 12.77 -0.06 2.07
CA SER A 8 11.57 0.41 2.78
C SER A 8 11.91 1.58 3.73
N ASP A 9 12.95 1.42 4.54
CA ASP A 9 13.45 2.47 5.45
C ASP A 9 13.86 3.71 4.68
N TYR A 10 14.56 3.55 3.55
CA TYR A 10 14.90 4.66 2.68
C TYR A 10 13.65 5.37 2.12
N VAL A 11 12.63 4.64 1.70
CA VAL A 11 11.38 5.20 1.20
C VAL A 11 10.66 6.00 2.29
N PHE A 12 10.60 5.47 3.52
CA PHE A 12 9.88 6.07 4.65
C PHE A 12 10.68 7.08 5.48
N LYS A 13 11.99 7.23 5.27
CA LYS A 13 12.78 8.30 5.92
C LYS A 13 12.37 9.70 5.47
N TRP A 14 11.75 9.83 4.31
CA TRP A 14 11.34 11.13 3.76
C TRP A 14 10.01 11.63 4.37
N PRO A 15 9.94 12.90 4.82
CA PRO A 15 8.72 13.49 5.36
C PRO A 15 7.53 13.47 4.38
N LEU A 16 7.81 13.61 3.09
CA LEU A 16 6.79 13.58 2.04
C LEU A 16 6.10 12.22 1.98
N THR A 17 6.87 11.12 1.99
CA THR A 17 6.31 9.75 1.97
C THR A 17 5.44 9.49 3.20
N ARG A 18 5.87 9.94 4.38
CA ARG A 18 5.06 9.82 5.61
C ARG A 18 3.76 10.61 5.53
N SER A 19 3.82 11.82 4.96
CA SER A 19 2.63 12.66 4.75
C SER A 19 1.68 12.06 3.72
N PHE A 20 2.22 11.49 2.65
CA PHE A 20 1.47 10.72 1.65
C PHE A 20 0.74 9.54 2.32
N MET A 21 1.44 8.72 3.10
CA MET A 21 0.81 7.60 3.80
C MET A 21 -0.33 8.05 4.70
N ARG A 22 -0.13 9.09 5.51
CA ARG A 22 -1.19 9.61 6.40
C ARG A 22 -2.45 10.02 5.64
N ARG A 23 -2.29 10.68 4.49
CA ARG A 23 -3.42 11.08 3.63
C ARG A 23 -4.09 9.87 2.98
N LEU A 24 -3.30 8.93 2.46
CA LEU A 24 -3.80 7.71 1.84
C LEU A 24 -4.60 6.87 2.83
N THR A 25 -4.05 6.63 4.03
CA THR A 25 -4.74 5.82 5.04
C THR A 25 -6.00 6.51 5.55
N GLY A 26 -5.97 7.82 5.78
CA GLY A 26 -7.16 8.58 6.19
C GLY A 26 -8.26 8.54 5.12
N PHE A 27 -7.89 8.66 3.85
CA PHE A 27 -8.84 8.54 2.74
C PHE A 27 -9.47 7.14 2.67
N LEU A 28 -8.67 6.09 2.82
CA LEU A 28 -9.17 4.71 2.80
C LEU A 28 -10.02 4.37 4.03
N GLU A 29 -9.69 4.89 5.21
CA GLU A 29 -10.53 4.75 6.40
C GLU A 29 -11.90 5.38 6.22
N PHE A 30 -11.96 6.53 5.54
CA PHE A 30 -13.22 7.16 5.17
C PHE A 30 -14.01 6.31 4.17
N LEU A 31 -13.38 5.83 3.09
CA LEU A 31 -14.08 5.15 2.00
C LEU A 31 -14.51 3.70 2.30
N ILE A 32 -13.70 2.91 2.99
CA ILE A 32 -13.93 1.46 3.17
C ILE A 32 -15.31 1.15 3.77
N PRO A 33 -15.81 1.84 4.82
CA PRO A 33 -17.15 1.61 5.34
C PRO A 33 -18.26 1.80 4.30
N HIS A 34 -18.12 2.77 3.39
CA HIS A 34 -19.09 3.02 2.34
C HIS A 34 -19.11 1.90 1.30
N TYR A 35 -17.94 1.41 0.88
CA TYR A 35 -17.86 0.25 -0.01
C TYR A 35 -18.50 -1.01 0.60
N ILE A 36 -18.34 -1.22 1.91
CA ILE A 36 -18.97 -2.33 2.63
C ILE A 36 -20.49 -2.16 2.62
N ASN A 37 -21.01 -0.95 2.87
CA ASN A 37 -22.44 -0.66 2.87
C ASN A 37 -23.08 -0.83 1.48
N GLU A 38 -22.33 -0.55 0.41
CA GLU A 38 -22.74 -0.83 -0.97
C GLU A 38 -22.72 -2.33 -1.33
N GLY A 39 -22.30 -3.21 -0.41
CA GLY A 39 -22.23 -4.65 -0.63
C GLY A 39 -21.05 -5.09 -1.49
N LYS A 40 -20.00 -4.27 -1.64
CA LYS A 40 -18.78 -4.68 -2.36
C LYS A 40 -18.06 -5.76 -1.56
N THR A 41 -17.83 -6.90 -2.21
CA THR A 41 -17.11 -8.04 -1.60
C THR A 41 -15.59 -7.88 -1.66
N GLN A 42 -15.09 -7.02 -2.56
CA GLN A 42 -13.67 -6.75 -2.75
C GLN A 42 -13.42 -5.30 -3.12
N LEU A 43 -12.30 -4.75 -2.63
CA LEU A 43 -11.77 -3.45 -3.00
C LEU A 43 -10.32 -3.64 -3.46
N VAL A 44 -10.04 -3.33 -4.72
CA VAL A 44 -8.69 -3.44 -5.29
C VAL A 44 -8.03 -2.06 -5.26
N ILE A 45 -6.83 -1.98 -4.68
CA ILE A 45 -6.06 -0.73 -4.55
C ILE A 45 -4.75 -0.89 -5.31
N GLY A 46 -4.63 -0.22 -6.46
CA GLY A 46 -3.40 -0.22 -7.27
C GLY A 46 -2.42 0.87 -6.81
N ILE A 47 -1.19 0.50 -6.50
CA ILE A 47 -0.10 1.43 -6.17
C ILE A 47 1.00 1.30 -7.23
N GLY A 48 1.21 2.35 -8.02
CA GLY A 48 2.19 2.38 -9.11
C GLY A 48 3.41 3.23 -8.81
N CYS A 49 4.59 2.78 -9.26
CA CYS A 49 5.76 3.62 -9.49
C CYS A 49 6.36 3.24 -10.84
N THR A 50 7.24 4.08 -11.41
CA THR A 50 7.73 3.92 -12.79
C THR A 50 8.17 2.50 -13.15
N GLY A 51 9.01 1.88 -12.31
CA GLY A 51 9.51 0.51 -12.55
C GLY A 51 8.86 -0.56 -11.67
N GLY A 52 7.77 -0.25 -10.96
CA GLY A 52 7.02 -1.23 -10.17
C GLY A 52 7.73 -1.92 -8.99
N ARG A 53 9.03 -1.69 -8.77
CA ARG A 53 9.88 -2.53 -7.90
C ARG A 53 10.18 -1.98 -6.50
N HIS A 54 10.16 -0.66 -6.30
CA HIS A 54 10.67 -0.04 -5.06
C HIS A 54 9.59 0.69 -4.26
N ARG A 55 9.15 1.85 -4.74
CA ARG A 55 8.22 2.73 -4.01
C ARG A 55 6.84 2.12 -3.89
N SER A 56 6.31 1.58 -4.99
CA SER A 56 4.99 0.92 -5.02
C SER A 56 4.93 -0.25 -4.04
N VAL A 57 5.91 -1.14 -4.11
CA VAL A 57 6.03 -2.32 -3.24
C VAL A 57 6.09 -1.92 -1.77
N ALA A 58 6.97 -0.99 -1.39
CA ALA A 58 7.10 -0.55 0.00
C ALA A 58 5.83 0.13 0.53
N VAL A 59 5.14 0.93 -0.30
CA VAL A 59 3.87 1.57 0.05
C VAL A 59 2.76 0.53 0.20
N ALA A 60 2.67 -0.44 -0.72
CA ALA A 60 1.66 -1.49 -0.69
C ALA A 60 1.80 -2.35 0.58
N GLU A 61 3.01 -2.76 0.94
CA GLU A 61 3.26 -3.50 2.19
C GLU A 61 2.89 -2.69 3.44
N ARG A 62 3.29 -1.41 3.49
CA ARG A 62 2.96 -0.55 4.63
C ARG A 62 1.45 -0.31 4.75
N LEU A 63 0.76 -0.13 3.62
CA LEU A 63 -0.68 0.03 3.59
C LEU A 63 -1.38 -1.26 4.04
N ALA A 64 -0.92 -2.42 3.59
CA ALA A 64 -1.48 -3.70 4.01
C ALA A 64 -1.31 -3.93 5.51
N ALA A 65 -0.13 -3.64 6.07
CA ALA A 65 0.09 -3.68 7.51
C ALA A 65 -0.88 -2.77 8.26
N PHE A 66 -1.07 -1.53 7.80
CA PHE A 66 -2.03 -0.61 8.39
C PHE A 66 -3.47 -1.17 8.35
N LEU A 67 -3.95 -1.62 7.20
CA LEU A 67 -5.31 -2.15 7.04
C LEU A 67 -5.53 -3.43 7.87
N ARG A 68 -4.50 -4.27 8.05
CA ARG A 68 -4.54 -5.43 8.95
C ARG A 68 -4.72 -5.00 10.41
N THR A 69 -4.11 -3.89 10.86
CA THR A 69 -4.38 -3.35 12.22
C THR A 69 -5.83 -2.90 12.40
N LYS A 70 -6.52 -2.56 11.30
CA LYS A 70 -7.96 -2.25 11.26
C LYS A 70 -8.84 -3.49 11.07
N ARG A 71 -8.30 -4.69 11.33
CA ARG A 71 -8.97 -6.00 11.22
C ARG A 71 -9.58 -6.27 9.83
N ARG A 72 -8.95 -5.75 8.77
CA ARG A 72 -9.34 -6.04 7.39
C ARG A 72 -8.56 -7.24 6.86
N ALA A 73 -9.23 -8.11 6.10
CA ALA A 73 -8.56 -9.14 5.31
C ALA A 73 -7.87 -8.47 4.11
N VAL A 74 -6.55 -8.67 3.96
CA VAL A 74 -5.74 -8.01 2.93
C VAL A 74 -4.80 -9.00 2.28
N ILE A 75 -4.92 -9.11 0.96
CA ILE A 75 -4.01 -9.83 0.07
C ILE A 75 -3.18 -8.78 -0.67
N VAL A 76 -1.87 -9.04 -0.83
CA VAL A 76 -0.95 -8.15 -1.54
C VAL A 76 -0.32 -8.92 -2.69
N GLU A 77 -0.29 -8.31 -3.87
CA GLU A 77 0.33 -8.85 -5.07
C GLU A 77 1.26 -7.80 -5.67
N HIS A 78 2.47 -8.20 -6.05
CA HIS A 78 3.48 -7.32 -6.62
C HIS A 78 3.80 -7.72 -8.07
N ARG A 79 3.07 -7.13 -9.03
CA ARG A 79 3.11 -7.52 -10.45
C ARG A 79 4.51 -7.53 -11.09
N ASP A 80 5.34 -6.55 -10.76
CA ASP A 80 6.60 -6.28 -11.46
C ASP A 80 7.84 -6.54 -10.58
N VAL A 81 7.67 -6.99 -9.33
CA VAL A 81 8.80 -7.10 -8.39
C VAL A 81 9.77 -8.23 -8.76
N ASP A 82 9.24 -9.30 -9.33
CA ASP A 82 9.97 -10.52 -9.72
C ASP A 82 10.38 -10.55 -11.19
N LYS A 83 10.08 -9.48 -11.95
CA LYS A 83 10.57 -9.38 -13.33
C LYS A 83 12.08 -9.15 -13.29
N VAL A 84 12.83 -10.11 -13.81
CA VAL A 84 14.24 -9.94 -14.15
C VAL A 84 14.26 -9.08 -15.41
N ASP A 85 14.98 -7.96 -15.36
CA ASP A 85 15.27 -7.13 -16.54
C ASP A 85 16.08 -7.93 -17.57
#